data_AF-A0A2H0G778-F1
#
_entry.id   AF-A0A2H0G778-F1
#
_cell.length_a   1.000
_cell.length_b   1.000
_cell.length_c   1.000
_cell.angle_alpha   90.00
_cell.angle_beta   90.00
_cell.angle_gamma   90.00
#
_symmetry.space_group_name_H-M   'P 1'
#
loop_
_entity.id
_entity.type
_entity.pdbx_description
1 polymer ?
#
loop_
_entity_poly.entity_id
_entity_poly.type
_entity_poly.pdbx_seq_one_letter_code
_entity_poly.pdbx_strand_id
1 'polypeptide(L)'
;TQDEESKSIVLDANEDIKIAGFTKSFGNGLEDVMIIVIDTVVTNHQFTVDTINDFMPLKIDDLTSWQPASEKNVLIFPNPSASFVNFDISKIEVEKILIITIFGQIVYEANILNKKLLQINLESFSSGIYSVQFYNKNKLIEAQKLIIRATN
;
A
#
# COMPACT_ATOMS: atom_id res chain seq x y z
N THR A 1 -31.17 3.37 1.20
CA THR A 1 -30.16 4.45 1.28
C THR A 1 -28.87 3.96 1.91
N GLN A 2 -28.57 2.65 1.86
CA GLN A 2 -27.40 2.03 2.48
C GLN A 2 -26.48 1.43 1.40
N ASP A 3 -26.62 1.97 0.18
CA ASP A 3 -26.12 1.38 -1.06
C ASP A 3 -24.97 2.20 -1.66
N GLU A 4 -24.64 3.33 -1.05
CA GLU A 4 -23.52 4.21 -1.44
C GLU A 4 -22.72 4.56 -0.18
N GLU A 5 -21.40 4.38 -0.24
CA GLU A 5 -20.49 4.71 0.86
C GLU A 5 -19.36 5.62 0.35
N SER A 6 -19.16 6.76 1.00
CA SER A 6 -18.02 7.65 0.73
C SER A 6 -16.79 7.24 1.54
N LYS A 7 -15.60 7.27 0.91
CA LYS A 7 -14.32 6.95 1.54
C LYS A 7 -13.37 8.14 1.63
N SER A 8 -13.46 9.11 0.72
CA SER A 8 -12.58 10.27 0.72
C SER A 8 -13.26 11.50 0.11
N ILE A 9 -12.82 12.68 0.54
CA ILE A 9 -13.28 13.98 0.07
C ILE A 9 -12.07 14.90 -0.13
N VAL A 10 -12.03 15.63 -1.23
CA VAL A 10 -10.98 16.60 -1.58
C VAL A 10 -11.64 17.87 -2.11
N LEU A 11 -11.17 19.03 -1.65
CA LEU A 11 -11.48 20.34 -2.25
C LEU A 11 -10.34 20.71 -3.19
N ASP A 12 -10.63 21.01 -4.45
CA ASP A 12 -9.60 21.42 -5.41
C ASP A 12 -9.47 22.96 -5.54
N ALA A 13 -8.49 23.40 -6.35
CA ALA A 13 -8.17 24.82 -6.50
C ALA A 13 -9.27 25.65 -7.19
N ASN A 14 -10.23 24.99 -7.84
CA ASN A 14 -11.39 25.64 -8.46
C ASN A 14 -12.61 25.66 -7.52
N GLU A 15 -12.41 25.31 -6.24
CA GLU A 15 -13.47 25.14 -5.24
C GLU A 15 -14.42 23.95 -5.50
N ASP A 16 -14.06 23.04 -6.41
CA ASP A 16 -14.84 21.81 -6.61
C ASP A 16 -14.62 20.83 -5.45
N ILE A 17 -15.70 20.26 -4.93
CA ILE A 17 -15.61 19.14 -3.98
C ILE A 17 -15.65 17.82 -4.75
N LYS A 18 -14.61 17.02 -4.62
CA LYS A 18 -14.49 15.67 -5.18
C LYS A 18 -14.63 14.63 -4.07
N ILE A 19 -15.59 13.73 -4.19
CA ILE A 19 -15.86 12.66 -3.24
C ILE A 19 -15.62 11.33 -3.96
N ALA A 20 -14.80 10.44 -3.40
CA ALA A 20 -14.64 9.08 -3.91
C ALA A 20 -15.23 8.06 -2.93
N GLY A 21 -15.89 7.03 -3.46
CA GLY A 21 -16.61 6.04 -2.69
C GLY A 21 -16.95 4.79 -3.49
N PHE A 22 -17.86 3.99 -2.95
CA PHE A 22 -18.37 2.78 -3.58
C PHE A 22 -19.89 2.83 -3.68
N THR A 23 -20.44 2.30 -4.76
CA THR A 23 -21.85 1.94 -4.84
C THR A 23 -21.99 0.42 -4.82
N LYS A 24 -23.06 -0.07 -4.21
CA LYS A 24 -23.40 -1.49 -4.24
C LYS A 24 -23.89 -1.86 -5.63
N SER A 25 -23.21 -2.81 -6.27
CA SER A 25 -23.57 -3.30 -7.60
C SER A 25 -24.85 -4.14 -7.53
N PHE A 26 -25.78 -3.97 -8.48
CA PHE A 26 -26.97 -4.82 -8.54
C PHE A 26 -26.60 -6.21 -9.11
N GLY A 27 -26.62 -7.25 -8.27
CA GLY A 27 -26.30 -8.65 -8.66
C GLY A 27 -25.25 -9.30 -7.76
N ASN A 28 -24.48 -10.27 -8.29
CA ASN A 28 -23.37 -10.94 -7.59
C ASN A 28 -22.03 -10.15 -7.64
N GLY A 29 -22.07 -8.84 -7.96
CA GLY A 29 -20.88 -7.99 -8.10
C GLY A 29 -20.30 -7.49 -6.77
N LEU A 30 -19.00 -7.16 -6.75
CA LEU A 30 -18.20 -6.85 -5.54
C LEU A 30 -18.12 -5.36 -5.14
N GLU A 31 -19.10 -4.50 -5.46
CA GLU A 31 -19.06 -3.01 -5.36
C GLU A 31 -18.45 -2.30 -6.58
N ASP A 32 -19.05 -1.17 -6.98
CA ASP A 32 -18.61 -0.30 -8.08
C ASP A 32 -17.96 0.97 -7.51
N VAL A 33 -16.91 1.49 -8.16
CA VAL A 33 -16.24 2.73 -7.71
C VAL A 33 -17.02 3.96 -8.18
N MET A 34 -17.22 4.92 -7.28
CA MET A 34 -17.92 6.17 -7.51
C MET A 34 -17.01 7.38 -7.29
N ILE A 35 -17.09 8.37 -8.18
CA ILE A 35 -16.53 9.71 -7.98
C ILE A 35 -17.65 10.74 -8.19
N ILE A 36 -17.93 11.55 -7.18
CA ILE A 36 -18.89 12.67 -7.24
C ILE A 36 -18.10 13.98 -7.27
N VAL A 37 -18.45 14.88 -8.18
CA VAL A 37 -17.92 16.25 -8.24
C VAL A 37 -19.07 17.22 -7.96
N ILE A 38 -18.89 18.12 -7.01
CA ILE A 38 -19.87 19.14 -6.63
C ILE A 38 -19.27 20.51 -6.94
N ASP A 39 -19.91 21.23 -7.86
CA ASP A 39 -19.51 22.56 -8.38
C ASP A 39 -20.02 23.71 -7.46
N THR A 40 -21.12 23.50 -6.73
CA THR A 40 -21.71 24.55 -5.88
C THR A 40 -21.30 24.41 -4.41
N VAL A 41 -20.33 25.21 -3.98
CA VAL A 41 -20.06 25.42 -2.55
C VAL A 41 -20.92 26.59 -2.05
N VAL A 42 -21.88 26.31 -1.17
CA VAL A 42 -22.65 27.38 -0.52
C VAL A 42 -21.73 28.09 0.47
N THR A 43 -21.58 29.41 0.33
CA THR A 43 -20.84 30.26 1.28
C THR A 43 -21.29 29.99 2.71
N ASN A 44 -20.34 29.65 3.59
CA ASN A 44 -20.45 29.34 5.03
C ASN A 44 -20.55 27.86 5.46
N HIS A 45 -20.30 26.89 4.59
CA HIS A 45 -20.11 25.51 5.07
C HIS A 45 -18.70 25.33 5.67
N GLN A 46 -18.60 24.95 6.94
CA GLN A 46 -17.31 24.62 7.57
C GLN A 46 -16.92 23.18 7.20
N PHE A 47 -15.73 23.00 6.64
CA PHE A 47 -15.14 21.70 6.36
C PHE A 47 -13.83 21.56 7.11
N THR A 48 -13.57 20.37 7.64
CA THR A 48 -12.23 19.96 8.10
C THR A 48 -11.70 18.99 7.05
N VAL A 49 -10.61 19.35 6.38
CA VAL A 49 -9.93 18.49 5.41
C VAL A 49 -8.67 17.97 6.07
N ASP A 50 -8.68 16.68 6.43
CA ASP A 50 -7.47 15.97 6.85
C ASP A 50 -6.86 15.28 5.64
N THR A 51 -5.65 15.68 5.26
CA THR A 51 -4.90 15.01 4.19
C THR A 51 -4.01 13.93 4.80
N ILE A 52 -4.32 12.66 4.52
CA ILE A 52 -3.44 11.53 4.87
C ILE A 52 -2.63 11.18 3.61
N ASN A 53 -1.32 11.43 3.65
CA ASN A 53 -0.42 10.98 2.60
C ASN A 53 -0.14 9.48 2.79
N ASP A 54 -0.70 8.65 1.92
CA ASP A 54 -0.35 7.23 1.86
C ASP A 54 0.80 7.02 0.87
N PHE A 55 1.99 6.73 1.41
CA PHE A 55 3.18 6.42 0.61
C PHE A 55 3.30 4.93 0.29
N MET A 56 2.30 4.10 0.62
CA MET A 56 2.33 2.69 0.24
C MET A 56 2.15 2.55 -1.27
N PRO A 57 3.16 1.99 -1.98
CA PRO A 57 3.02 1.73 -3.41
C PRO A 57 1.89 0.72 -3.64
N LEU A 58 0.89 1.11 -4.42
CA LEU A 58 -0.14 0.22 -4.93
C LEU A 58 0.43 -0.55 -6.12
N LYS A 59 0.43 -1.89 -6.03
CA LYS A 59 0.70 -2.75 -7.18
C LYS A 59 -0.56 -2.84 -8.03
N ILE A 60 -0.47 -2.41 -9.28
CA ILE A 60 -1.50 -2.64 -10.28
C ILE A 60 -1.05 -3.85 -11.08
N ASP A 61 -1.72 -4.99 -10.86
CA ASP A 61 -1.51 -6.16 -11.69
C ASP A 61 -2.17 -5.94 -13.06
N ASP A 62 -1.49 -6.32 -14.14
CA ASP A 62 -2.07 -6.27 -15.49
C ASP A 62 -3.20 -7.31 -15.59
N LEU A 63 -4.45 -6.84 -15.69
CA LEU A 63 -5.64 -7.70 -15.72
C LEU A 63 -5.73 -8.58 -16.97
N THR A 64 -4.90 -8.33 -17.99
CA THR A 64 -4.90 -9.13 -19.23
C THR A 64 -4.40 -10.56 -19.03
N SER A 65 -3.81 -10.88 -17.87
CA SER A 65 -3.31 -12.20 -17.50
C SER A 65 -3.81 -12.69 -16.14
N TRP A 66 -5.05 -12.35 -15.73
CA TRP A 66 -5.60 -12.82 -14.46
C TRP A 66 -5.75 -14.34 -14.46
N GLN A 67 -4.79 -15.03 -13.85
CA GLN A 67 -4.98 -16.38 -13.34
C GLN A 67 -5.33 -16.27 -11.85
N PRO A 68 -6.37 -16.98 -11.37
CA PRO A 68 -6.85 -16.90 -9.98
C PRO A 68 -5.86 -17.41 -8.90
N ALA A 69 -4.60 -17.68 -9.28
CA ALA A 69 -3.53 -18.10 -8.40
C ALA A 69 -2.17 -17.59 -8.93
N SER A 70 -2.00 -16.28 -9.13
CA SER A 70 -0.64 -15.75 -9.30
C SER A 70 0.12 -16.00 -8.00
N GLU A 71 1.04 -16.97 -8.01
CA GLU A 71 1.88 -17.22 -6.86
C GLU A 71 2.63 -15.93 -6.51
N LYS A 72 2.60 -15.52 -5.23
CA LYS A 72 3.37 -14.33 -4.81
C LYS A 72 4.83 -14.52 -5.18
N ASN A 73 5.37 -13.52 -5.88
CA ASN A 73 6.77 -13.47 -6.28
C ASN A 73 7.74 -13.38 -5.09
N VAL A 74 7.25 -12.81 -3.98
CA VAL A 74 7.99 -12.68 -2.73
C VAL A 74 7.12 -13.13 -1.56
N LEU A 75 7.67 -13.95 -0.67
CA LEU A 75 7.02 -14.33 0.58
C LEU A 75 7.73 -13.65 1.75
N ILE A 76 6.96 -13.07 2.65
CA ILE A 76 7.46 -12.37 3.85
C ILE A 76 6.86 -13.04 5.07
N PHE A 77 7.70 -13.64 5.91
CA PHE A 77 7.22 -14.42 7.06
C PHE A 77 8.19 -14.40 8.27
N PRO A 78 7.64 -14.38 9.50
CA PRO A 78 6.24 -14.17 9.81
C PRO A 78 5.82 -12.72 9.47
N ASN A 79 4.55 -12.52 9.17
CA ASN A 79 3.98 -11.19 9.02
C ASN A 79 2.55 -11.24 9.58
N PRO A 80 2.26 -10.63 10.75
CA PRO A 80 3.14 -9.75 11.53
C PRO A 80 4.39 -10.41 12.13
N SER A 81 5.47 -9.64 12.33
CA SER A 81 6.70 -10.08 12.99
C SER A 81 7.03 -9.22 14.22
N ALA A 82 7.83 -9.74 15.16
CA ALA A 82 8.29 -9.02 16.36
C ALA A 82 9.82 -8.89 16.45
N SER A 83 10.59 -9.91 16.03
CA SER A 83 12.05 -9.94 16.24
C SER A 83 12.83 -10.13 14.95
N PHE A 84 12.38 -11.03 14.07
CA PHE A 84 13.04 -11.29 12.80
C PHE A 84 12.01 -11.54 11.72
N VAL A 85 12.32 -11.15 10.49
CA VAL A 85 11.48 -11.43 9.33
C VAL A 85 12.33 -12.05 8.24
N ASN A 86 11.77 -13.07 7.60
CA ASN A 86 12.38 -13.75 6.48
C ASN A 86 11.69 -13.31 5.19
N PHE A 87 12.50 -13.15 4.14
CA PHE A 87 12.07 -12.84 2.80
C PHE A 87 12.53 -13.97 1.89
N ASP A 88 11.58 -14.69 1.31
CA ASP A 88 11.83 -15.58 0.19
C ASP A 88 11.63 -14.79 -1.11
N ILE A 89 12.75 -14.54 -1.78
CA ILE A 89 12.84 -13.79 -3.04
C ILE A 89 13.33 -14.72 -4.17
N SER A 90 13.19 -16.04 -4.00
CA SER A 90 13.73 -17.04 -4.94
C SER A 90 13.17 -16.95 -6.37
N LYS A 91 12.01 -16.32 -6.55
CA LYS A 91 11.32 -16.18 -7.84
C LYS A 91 11.65 -14.90 -8.60
N ILE A 92 12.39 -13.97 -7.99
CA ILE A 92 12.73 -12.69 -8.59
C ILE A 92 14.20 -12.35 -8.40
N GLU A 93 14.79 -11.68 -9.39
CA GLU A 93 16.12 -11.11 -9.24
C GLU A 93 16.01 -9.77 -8.51
N VAL A 94 16.53 -9.70 -7.29
CA VAL A 94 16.61 -8.47 -6.50
C VAL A 94 18.07 -8.04 -6.46
N GLU A 95 18.34 -6.74 -6.60
CA GLU A 95 19.65 -6.11 -6.39
C GLU A 95 19.66 -5.25 -5.13
N LYS A 96 18.50 -4.69 -4.75
CA LYS A 96 18.37 -3.82 -3.57
C LYS A 96 17.02 -3.98 -2.89
N ILE A 97 17.04 -3.94 -1.55
CA ILE A 97 15.84 -3.88 -0.70
C ILE A 97 15.82 -2.56 0.08
N LEU A 98 14.64 -1.95 0.19
CA LEU A 98 14.37 -0.82 1.07
C LEU A 98 13.23 -1.18 2.03
N ILE A 99 13.34 -0.78 3.30
CA ILE A 99 12.21 -0.76 4.22
C ILE A 99 11.93 0.70 4.56
N ILE A 100 10.69 1.10 4.34
CA ILE A 100 10.23 2.48 4.40
C ILE A 100 9.04 2.56 5.35
N THR A 101 9.00 3.59 6.21
CA THR A 101 7.83 3.87 7.06
C THR A 101 6.64 4.35 6.23
N ILE A 102 5.45 4.38 6.83
CA ILE A 102 4.26 5.01 6.21
C ILE A 102 4.46 6.50 5.88
N PHE A 103 5.46 7.15 6.46
CA PHE A 103 5.81 8.56 6.20
C PHE A 103 6.87 8.71 5.10
N GLY A 104 7.27 7.64 4.43
CA GLY A 104 8.28 7.67 3.37
C GLY A 104 9.73 7.69 3.86
N GLN A 105 9.98 7.51 5.16
CA GLN A 105 11.35 7.50 5.71
C GLN A 105 12.00 6.13 5.48
N ILE A 106 13.16 6.09 4.84
CA ILE A 106 13.96 4.87 4.66
C ILE A 106 14.60 4.52 6.01
N VAL A 107 14.22 3.38 6.59
CA VAL A 107 14.74 2.88 7.86
C VAL A 107 15.71 1.71 7.68
N TYR A 108 15.74 1.11 6.49
CA TYR A 108 16.69 0.07 6.13
C TYR A 108 16.95 0.09 4.63
N GLU A 109 18.21 -0.07 4.24
CA GLU A 109 18.65 -0.22 2.86
C GLU A 109 19.77 -1.24 2.81
N ALA A 110 19.66 -2.22 1.90
CA ALA A 110 20.72 -3.17 1.65
C ALA A 110 20.77 -3.58 0.18
N ASN A 111 21.99 -3.70 -0.34
CA ASN A 111 22.24 -4.35 -1.62
C ASN A 111 22.22 -5.87 -1.42
N ILE A 112 21.45 -6.55 -2.27
CA ILE A 112 21.24 -7.99 -2.20
C ILE A 112 21.65 -8.55 -3.54
N LEU A 113 22.81 -9.17 -3.62
CA LEU A 113 23.28 -9.81 -4.86
C LEU A 113 23.19 -11.32 -4.68
N ASN A 114 22.54 -12.00 -5.62
CA ASN A 114 22.47 -13.46 -5.72
C ASN A 114 21.93 -14.18 -4.46
N LYS A 115 21.05 -13.55 -3.67
CA LYS A 115 20.38 -14.22 -2.53
C LYS A 115 18.97 -14.64 -2.90
N LYS A 116 18.58 -15.83 -2.44
CA LYS A 116 17.20 -16.36 -2.56
C LYS A 116 16.39 -16.20 -1.28
N LEU A 117 17.08 -16.25 -0.13
CA LEU A 117 16.51 -16.06 1.19
C LEU A 117 17.30 -14.98 1.93
N LEU A 118 16.57 -14.11 2.61
CA LEU A 118 17.11 -13.05 3.45
C LEU A 118 16.41 -13.06 4.80
N GLN A 119 17.16 -12.85 5.87
CA GLN A 119 16.61 -12.60 7.20
C GLN A 119 17.07 -11.22 7.67
N ILE A 120 16.15 -10.44 8.25
CA ILE A 120 16.42 -9.13 8.83
C ILE A 120 15.99 -9.14 10.30
N ASN A 121 16.88 -8.67 11.19
CA ASN A 121 16.56 -8.42 12.59
C ASN A 121 15.78 -7.09 12.72
N LEU A 122 14.69 -7.12 13.47
CA LEU A 122 13.75 -6.02 13.67
C LEU A 122 13.89 -5.34 15.05
N GLU A 123 14.85 -5.73 15.89
CA GLU A 123 15.03 -5.17 17.25
C GLU A 123 15.21 -3.64 17.26
N SER A 124 15.81 -3.06 16.23
CA SER A 124 15.99 -1.61 16.11
C SER A 124 14.79 -0.89 15.49
N PHE A 125 13.73 -1.60 15.10
CA PHE A 125 12.56 -1.05 14.44
C PHE A 125 11.46 -0.83 15.47
N SER A 126 10.74 0.29 15.36
CA SER A 126 9.53 0.52 16.13
C SER A 126 8.39 -0.39 15.65
N SER A 127 7.39 -0.62 16.51
CA SER A 127 6.17 -1.29 16.07
C SER A 127 5.39 -0.39 15.11
N GLY A 128 4.78 -0.99 14.08
CA GLY A 128 4.06 -0.22 13.06
C GLY A 128 3.93 -0.93 11.72
N ILE A 129 3.47 -0.17 10.73
CA ILE A 129 3.33 -0.60 9.34
C ILE A 129 4.49 -0.05 8.53
N TYR A 130 5.05 -0.89 7.67
CA TYR A 130 6.17 -0.59 6.80
C TYR A 130 5.90 -1.06 5.38
N SER A 131 6.48 -0.35 4.41
CA SER A 131 6.58 -0.78 3.02
C SER A 131 7.96 -1.40 2.79
N VAL A 132 7.98 -2.65 2.32
CA VAL A 132 9.20 -3.32 1.87
C VAL A 132 9.22 -3.28 0.37
N GLN A 133 10.28 -2.72 -0.20
CA GLN A 133 10.41 -2.46 -1.63
C GLN A 133 11.64 -3.19 -2.18
N PHE A 134 11.45 -3.88 -3.30
CA PHE A 134 12.47 -4.66 -3.97
C PHE A 134 12.80 -4.02 -5.32
N TYR A 135 14.08 -3.81 -5.57
CA TYR A 135 14.59 -3.15 -6.76
C TYR A 135 15.53 -4.06 -7.56
N ASN A 136 15.45 -3.95 -8.88
CA ASN A 136 16.39 -4.54 -9.83
C ASN A 136 16.74 -3.47 -10.88
N LYS A 137 18.03 -3.21 -11.12
CA LYS A 137 18.52 -2.18 -12.06
C LYS A 137 17.85 -0.82 -11.82
N ASN A 138 17.75 -0.42 -10.55
CA ASN A 138 17.07 0.79 -10.07
C ASN A 138 15.56 0.89 -10.37
N LYS A 139 14.92 -0.16 -10.88
CA LYS A 139 13.46 -0.23 -11.07
C LYS A 139 12.81 -0.94 -9.89
N LEU A 140 11.75 -0.36 -9.33
CA LEU A 140 10.89 -1.03 -8.35
C LEU A 140 10.17 -2.19 -9.05
N ILE A 141 10.39 -3.42 -8.58
CA ILE A 141 9.82 -4.63 -9.18
C ILE A 141 8.73 -5.27 -8.31
N GLU A 142 8.78 -5.09 -7.00
CA GLU A 142 7.78 -5.60 -6.07
C GLU A 142 7.76 -4.72 -4.82
N ALA A 143 6.59 -4.55 -4.22
CA ALA A 143 6.46 -3.90 -2.92
C ALA A 143 5.39 -4.60 -2.08
N GLN A 144 5.65 -4.77 -0.79
CA GLN A 144 4.74 -5.45 0.12
C GLN A 144 4.66 -4.77 1.48
N LYS A 145 3.51 -4.95 2.14
CA LYS A 145 3.27 -4.49 3.52
C LYS A 145 3.95 -5.42 4.52
N LEU A 146 4.71 -4.85 5.44
CA LEU A 146 5.25 -5.53 6.62
C LEU A 146 4.63 -4.91 7.89
N ILE A 147 4.18 -5.77 8.81
CA ILE A 147 3.64 -5.36 10.10
C ILE A 147 4.63 -5.79 11.18
N ILE A 148 5.16 -4.84 11.94
CA ILE A 148 6.08 -5.07 13.07
C ILE A 148 5.33 -4.83 14.38
N ARG A 149 5.48 -5.75 15.34
CA ARG A 149 4.91 -5.69 16.68
C ARG A 149 6.03 -5.58 17.71
N ALA A 150 5.71 -4.98 18.87
CA ALA A 150 6.65 -4.97 19.98
C ALA A 150 6.90 -6.39 20.50
N THR A 151 8.13 -6.69 20.89
CA THR A 151 8.44 -7.82 21.76
C THR A 151 7.94 -7.50 23.17
N ASN A 152 6.97 -8.26 23.66
CA ASN A 152 6.54 -8.23 25.07
C ASN A 152 7.59 -8.84 25.99
#